data_AF-A0AAE4BAD8-F1
#
_entry.id   AF-A0AAE4BAD8-F1
#
_cell.length_a   1.000
_cell.length_b   1.000
_cell.length_c   1.000
_cell.angle_alpha   90.00
_cell.angle_beta   90.00
_cell.angle_gamma   90.00
#
_symmetry.space_group_name_H-M   'P 1'
#
loop_
_entity.id
_entity.type
_entity.pdbx_description
1 polymer ?
#
loop_
_entity_poly.entity_id
_entity_poly.type
_entity_poly.pdbx_seq_one_letter_code
_entity_poly.pdbx_strand_id
1 'polypeptide(L)'
;ITQTDENTAIRLCATKEGLPLYEKAGFHTAGSVRKYSCHSFQPYTKKLDAELTSFREQDFHDLTAADLAAFGGDRSNLLQQLISASCECIIARNQDGQLIGYGLSVQTPANLKFGPIIAPSSDVAAQIITRLAAGKQGPMRIDI
;
A
#
# COMPACT_ATOMS: atom_id res chain seq x y z
N ILE A 1 3.33 -4.61 -30.23
CA ILE A 1 2.33 -4.18 -29.23
C ILE A 1 1.40 -5.38 -29.06
N THR A 2 1.49 -6.09 -27.95
CA THR A 2 0.67 -7.30 -27.73
C THR A 2 -0.75 -6.86 -27.40
N GLN A 3 -1.73 -7.38 -28.12
CA GLN A 3 -3.14 -7.06 -27.91
C GLN A 3 -3.61 -7.75 -26.62
N THR A 4 -4.18 -6.99 -25.69
CA THR A 4 -4.82 -7.51 -24.47
C THR A 4 -6.22 -8.05 -24.80
N ASP A 5 -6.66 -9.06 -24.06
CA ASP A 5 -8.01 -9.64 -24.16
C ASP A 5 -9.09 -8.58 -23.96
N GLU A 6 -10.20 -8.66 -24.70
CA GLU A 6 -11.32 -7.71 -24.62
C GLU A 6 -11.97 -7.62 -23.22
N ASN A 7 -11.84 -8.66 -22.40
CA ASN A 7 -12.32 -8.68 -21.01
C ASN A 7 -11.33 -8.09 -20.00
N THR A 8 -10.17 -7.59 -20.44
CA THR A 8 -9.16 -7.00 -19.54
C THR A 8 -9.57 -5.61 -19.10
N ALA A 9 -9.85 -5.42 -17.81
CA ALA A 9 -10.11 -4.10 -17.25
C ALA A 9 -8.82 -3.28 -17.11
N ILE A 10 -8.80 -2.07 -17.69
CA ILE A 10 -7.69 -1.10 -17.57
C ILE A 10 -8.10 0.00 -16.59
N ARG A 11 -7.22 0.32 -15.63
CA ARG A 11 -7.43 1.39 -14.64
C ARG A 11 -6.22 2.33 -14.60
N LEU A 12 -6.47 3.60 -14.30
CA LEU A 12 -5.44 4.64 -14.17
C LEU A 12 -5.87 5.71 -13.16
N CYS A 13 -4.90 6.47 -12.65
CA CYS A 13 -5.15 7.68 -11.87
C CYS A 13 -4.97 8.91 -12.76
N ALA A 14 -6.07 9.57 -13.12
CA ALA A 14 -6.03 10.78 -13.94
C ALA A 14 -5.68 12.02 -13.10
N THR A 15 -4.83 12.91 -13.63
CA THR A 15 -4.75 14.29 -13.13
C THR A 15 -5.97 15.09 -13.60
N LYS A 16 -6.19 16.28 -13.03
CA LYS A 16 -7.29 17.16 -13.46
C LYS A 16 -7.18 17.50 -14.95
N GLU A 17 -5.96 17.73 -15.42
CA GLU A 17 -5.64 18.07 -16.81
C GLU A 17 -5.80 16.86 -17.73
N GLY A 18 -5.48 15.64 -17.24
CA GLY A 18 -5.60 14.40 -18.00
C GLY A 18 -7.02 13.83 -18.07
N LEU A 19 -7.90 14.19 -17.13
CA LEU A 19 -9.26 13.63 -17.06
C LEU A 19 -10.06 13.76 -18.38
N PRO A 20 -10.12 14.94 -19.04
CA PRO A 20 -10.88 15.07 -20.29
C PRO A 20 -10.35 14.20 -21.44
N LEU A 21 -9.05 13.86 -21.43
CA LEU A 21 -8.46 12.96 -22.42
C LEU A 21 -8.93 11.52 -22.20
N TYR A 22 -8.90 11.06 -20.94
CA TYR A 22 -9.30 9.68 -20.61
C TYR A 22 -10.80 9.46 -20.80
N GLU A 23 -11.64 10.45 -20.49
CA GLU A 23 -13.08 10.39 -20.76
C GLU A 23 -13.36 10.23 -22.26
N LYS A 24 -12.65 10.97 -23.12
CA LYS A 24 -12.75 10.82 -24.59
C LYS A 24 -12.28 9.45 -25.09
N ALA A 25 -11.36 8.81 -24.37
CA ALA A 25 -10.88 7.47 -24.66
C ALA A 25 -11.82 6.37 -24.11
N GLY A 26 -12.98 6.73 -23.55
CA GLY A 26 -13.97 5.79 -23.04
C GLY A 26 -13.76 5.34 -21.59
N PHE A 27 -12.84 5.97 -20.85
CA PHE A 27 -12.72 5.71 -19.41
C PHE A 27 -13.82 6.44 -18.63
N HIS A 28 -14.20 5.87 -17.50
CA HIS A 28 -15.14 6.46 -16.55
C HIS A 28 -14.53 6.52 -15.15
N THR A 29 -14.92 7.51 -14.34
CA THR A 29 -14.43 7.64 -12.97
C THR A 29 -14.93 6.50 -12.08
N ALA A 30 -14.02 5.68 -11.56
CA ALA A 30 -14.33 4.63 -10.59
C ALA A 30 -14.13 5.07 -9.12
N GLY A 31 -13.38 6.16 -8.90
CA GLY A 31 -13.04 6.65 -7.56
C GLY A 31 -12.00 7.78 -7.62
N SER A 32 -11.47 8.15 -6.46
CA SER A 32 -10.43 9.17 -6.34
C SER A 32 -9.30 8.71 -5.43
N VAL A 33 -8.06 9.01 -5.79
CA VAL A 33 -6.90 8.86 -4.91
C VAL A 33 -6.52 10.23 -4.34
N ARG A 34 -6.35 10.29 -3.02
CA ARG A 34 -5.94 11.48 -2.28
C ARG A 34 -4.52 11.29 -1.75
N LYS A 35 -3.68 12.29 -2.01
CA LYS A 35 -2.32 12.35 -1.49
C LYS A 35 -2.30 13.11 -0.19
N TYR A 36 -1.72 12.49 0.84
CA TYR A 36 -1.46 13.11 2.13
C TYR A 36 0.04 13.17 2.35
N SER A 37 0.53 14.32 2.80
CA SER A 37 1.95 14.52 3.12
C SER A 37 2.10 15.28 4.41
N CYS A 38 3.15 14.97 5.18
CA CYS A 38 3.51 15.69 6.39
C CYS A 38 5.03 15.82 6.52
N HIS A 39 5.50 16.78 7.33
CA HIS A 39 6.92 16.93 7.67
C HIS A 39 7.26 16.33 9.05
N SER A 40 6.26 16.24 9.91
CA SER A 40 6.33 15.60 11.21
C SER A 40 5.24 14.55 11.31
N PHE A 41 5.56 13.44 11.96
CA PHE A 41 4.63 12.34 12.20
C PHE A 41 4.35 12.25 13.69
N GLN A 42 3.07 12.25 14.06
CA GLN A 42 2.62 11.99 15.42
C GLN A 42 2.25 10.52 15.54
N PRO A 43 2.92 9.74 16.41
CA PRO A 43 2.60 8.33 16.60
C PRO A 43 1.15 8.10 17.00
N TYR A 44 0.50 7.12 16.37
CA TYR A 44 -0.83 6.69 16.77
C TYR A 44 -0.73 5.68 17.91
N THR A 45 -1.28 6.01 19.08
CA THR A 45 -1.18 5.20 20.29
C THR A 45 -2.55 4.66 20.68
N LYS A 46 -2.91 3.50 20.11
CA LYS A 46 -4.09 2.74 20.53
C LYS A 46 -3.72 1.28 20.73
N LYS A 47 -4.22 0.67 21.80
CA LYS A 47 -4.05 -0.77 22.02
C LYS A 47 -4.73 -1.53 20.88
N LEU A 48 -4.00 -2.42 20.24
CA LEU A 48 -4.49 -3.31 19.21
C LEU A 48 -4.43 -4.75 19.69
N ASP A 49 -5.38 -5.54 19.21
CA ASP A 49 -5.33 -7.01 19.28
C ASP A 49 -4.60 -7.57 18.05
N ALA A 50 -3.44 -6.98 17.73
CA ALA A 50 -2.59 -7.38 16.63
C ALA A 50 -1.11 -7.17 16.97
N GLU A 51 -0.27 -8.11 16.55
CA GLU A 51 1.19 -8.02 16.64
C GLU A 51 1.77 -7.49 15.34
N LEU A 52 2.77 -6.61 15.42
CA LEU A 52 3.50 -6.12 14.25
C LEU A 52 4.91 -6.72 14.21
N THR A 53 5.21 -7.50 13.17
CA THR A 53 6.50 -8.14 12.95
C THR A 53 7.15 -7.66 11.66
N SER A 54 8.49 -7.70 11.57
CA SER A 54 9.16 -7.50 10.28
C SER A 54 8.86 -8.67 9.33
N PHE A 55 8.73 -8.37 8.05
CA PHE A 55 8.57 -9.38 6.99
C PHE A 55 9.72 -10.38 6.96
N ARG A 56 9.39 -11.63 6.65
CA ARG A 56 10.30 -12.72 6.32
C ARG A 56 9.86 -13.37 5.02
N GLU A 57 10.78 -14.04 4.32
CA GLU A 57 10.47 -14.68 3.02
C GLU A 57 9.30 -15.67 3.10
N GLN A 58 9.17 -16.39 4.22
CA GLN A 58 8.03 -17.29 4.49
C GLN A 58 6.66 -16.61 4.50
N ASP A 59 6.61 -15.28 4.71
CA ASP A 59 5.36 -14.51 4.73
C ASP A 59 4.88 -14.16 3.32
N PHE A 60 5.70 -14.35 2.29
CA PHE A 60 5.41 -13.85 0.94
C PHE A 60 4.13 -14.44 0.36
N HIS A 61 3.90 -15.74 0.56
CA HIS A 61 2.70 -16.41 0.08
C HIS A 61 1.42 -15.83 0.71
N ASP A 62 1.40 -15.67 2.03
CA ASP A 62 0.22 -15.16 2.74
C ASP A 62 0.00 -13.67 2.48
N LEU A 63 1.09 -12.91 2.32
CA LEU A 63 1.06 -11.50 1.93
C LEU A 63 0.42 -11.32 0.55
N THR A 64 0.86 -12.08 -0.46
CA THR A 64 0.29 -11.96 -1.81
C THR A 64 -1.15 -12.46 -1.88
N ALA A 65 -1.52 -13.46 -1.08
CA ALA A 65 -2.90 -13.90 -0.96
C ALA A 65 -3.80 -12.82 -0.33
N ALA A 66 -3.36 -12.20 0.76
CA ALA A 66 -4.08 -11.09 1.40
C ALA A 66 -4.20 -9.87 0.46
N ASP A 67 -3.13 -9.56 -0.27
CA ASP A 67 -3.13 -8.48 -1.24
C ASP A 67 -4.06 -8.77 -2.43
N LEU A 68 -4.05 -9.98 -2.97
CA LEU A 68 -4.96 -10.40 -4.04
C LEU A 68 -6.43 -10.23 -3.62
N ALA A 69 -6.76 -10.65 -2.39
CA ALA A 69 -8.11 -10.51 -1.84
C ALA A 69 -8.55 -9.03 -1.72
N ALA A 70 -7.63 -8.12 -1.41
CA ALA A 70 -7.94 -6.70 -1.24
C ALA A 70 -7.88 -5.89 -2.56
N PHE A 71 -6.92 -6.18 -3.43
CA PHE A 71 -6.69 -5.46 -4.68
C PHE A 71 -7.52 -6.00 -5.85
N GLY A 72 -7.82 -7.31 -5.83
CA GLY A 72 -8.61 -8.00 -6.86
C GLY A 72 -7.81 -8.39 -8.11
N GLY A 73 -6.47 -8.33 -8.07
CA GLY A 73 -5.61 -8.76 -9.17
C GLY A 73 -4.25 -9.24 -8.67
N ASP A 74 -3.70 -10.26 -9.32
CA ASP A 74 -2.38 -10.79 -8.95
C ASP A 74 -1.30 -9.77 -9.34
N ARG A 75 -0.66 -9.21 -8.31
CA ARG A 75 0.49 -8.31 -8.43
C ARG A 75 1.69 -8.81 -7.65
N SER A 76 1.79 -10.12 -7.43
CA SER A 76 2.89 -10.78 -6.70
C SER A 76 4.28 -10.37 -7.21
N ASN A 77 4.50 -10.34 -8.52
CA ASN A 77 5.77 -9.91 -9.12
C ASN A 77 6.12 -8.45 -8.76
N LEU A 78 5.13 -7.54 -8.81
CA LEU A 78 5.32 -6.15 -8.41
C LEU A 78 5.61 -6.06 -6.91
N LEU A 79 4.88 -6.81 -6.07
CA LEU A 79 5.10 -6.83 -4.63
C LEU A 79 6.49 -7.32 -4.26
N GLN A 80 7.01 -8.35 -4.95
CA GLN A 80 8.38 -8.82 -4.74
C GLN A 80 9.41 -7.70 -4.98
N GLN A 81 9.26 -6.95 -6.08
CA GLN A 81 10.13 -5.81 -6.38
C GLN A 81 9.99 -4.69 -5.34
N LEU A 82 8.76 -4.37 -4.93
CA LEU A 82 8.51 -3.33 -3.93
C LEU A 82 9.07 -3.70 -2.56
N ILE A 83 8.93 -4.95 -2.12
CA ILE A 83 9.49 -5.45 -0.87
C ILE A 83 11.02 -5.37 -0.92
N SER A 84 11.64 -5.84 -2.01
CA SER A 84 13.09 -5.78 -2.18
C SER A 84 13.66 -4.36 -2.19
N ALA A 85 12.89 -3.38 -2.66
CA ALA A 85 13.28 -1.97 -2.68
C ALA A 85 12.83 -1.18 -1.43
N SER A 86 12.06 -1.81 -0.54
CA SER A 86 11.52 -1.15 0.65
C SER A 86 12.60 -0.91 1.71
N CYS A 87 12.46 0.18 2.45
CA CYS A 87 13.26 0.41 3.66
C CYS A 87 12.82 -0.56 4.76
N GLU A 88 11.51 -0.74 4.92
CA GLU A 88 10.90 -1.68 5.85
C GLU A 88 9.60 -2.24 5.28
N CYS A 89 9.36 -3.53 5.54
CA CYS A 89 8.10 -4.22 5.32
C CYS A 89 7.62 -4.79 6.66
N ILE A 90 6.41 -4.39 7.09
CA ILE A 90 5.79 -4.77 8.36
C ILE A 90 4.59 -5.65 8.08
N ILE A 91 4.45 -6.71 8.86
CA ILE A 91 3.35 -7.67 8.85
C ILE A 91 2.54 -7.47 10.12
N ALA A 92 1.22 -7.35 9.97
CA ALA A 92 0.28 -7.37 11.09
C ALA A 92 -0.30 -8.78 11.23
N ARG A 93 -0.28 -9.31 12.45
CA ARG A 93 -0.81 -10.63 12.80
C ARG A 93 -1.90 -10.53 13.84
N ASN A 94 -2.93 -11.36 13.75
CA ASN A 94 -3.91 -11.52 14.83
C ASN A 94 -3.33 -12.32 16.01
N GLN A 95 -4.14 -12.52 17.05
CA GLN A 95 -3.74 -13.29 18.24
C GLN A 95 -3.41 -14.76 17.95
N ASP A 96 -3.94 -15.32 16.87
CA ASP A 96 -3.64 -16.68 16.41
C ASP A 96 -2.35 -16.75 15.56
N GLY A 97 -1.65 -15.62 15.38
CA GLY A 97 -0.41 -15.52 14.59
C GLY A 97 -0.61 -15.42 13.08
N GLN A 98 -1.87 -15.35 12.61
CA GLN A 98 -2.21 -15.28 11.19
C GLN A 98 -1.97 -13.87 10.66
N LEU A 99 -1.41 -13.76 9.45
CA LEU A 99 -1.26 -12.49 8.75
C LEU A 99 -2.64 -11.90 8.42
N ILE A 100 -2.89 -10.69 8.91
CA ILE A 100 -4.13 -9.94 8.65
C ILE A 100 -3.89 -8.65 7.86
N GLY A 101 -2.63 -8.23 7.71
CA GLY A 101 -2.28 -7.03 6.97
C GLY A 101 -0.78 -6.86 6.82
N TYR A 102 -0.39 -5.91 5.99
CA TYR A 102 1.01 -5.54 5.81
C TYR A 102 1.14 -4.10 5.35
N GLY A 103 2.35 -3.55 5.45
CA GLY A 103 2.68 -2.26 4.85
C GLY A 103 4.16 -2.09 4.55
N LEU A 104 4.43 -1.30 3.52
CA LEU A 104 5.78 -0.96 3.06
C LEU A 104 6.11 0.51 3.31
N SER A 105 7.39 0.78 3.54
CA SER A 105 7.97 2.11 3.40
C SER A 105 9.06 2.12 2.32
N VAL A 106 9.05 3.12 1.45
CA VAL A 106 10.01 3.28 0.36
C VAL A 106 10.56 4.70 0.40
N GLN A 107 11.88 4.84 0.53
CA GLN A 107 12.52 6.14 0.44
C GLN A 107 12.54 6.61 -1.01
N THR A 108 11.94 7.77 -1.28
CA THR A 108 12.06 8.49 -2.55
C THR A 108 13.01 9.68 -2.38
N PRO A 109 13.50 10.31 -3.46
CA PRO A 109 14.29 11.54 -3.33
C PRO A 109 13.55 12.68 -2.60
N ALA A 110 12.22 12.67 -2.56
CA ALA A 110 11.42 13.76 -2.02
C ALA A 110 10.77 13.45 -0.65
N ASN A 111 10.56 12.19 -0.29
CA ASN A 111 9.84 11.77 0.92
C ASN A 111 10.00 10.27 1.21
N LEU A 112 9.72 9.88 2.46
CA LEU A 112 9.40 8.50 2.81
C LEU A 112 7.94 8.22 2.39
N LYS A 113 7.76 7.37 1.39
CA LYS A 113 6.43 6.96 0.91
C LYS A 113 5.98 5.71 1.65
N PHE A 114 4.78 5.74 2.20
CA PHE A 114 4.09 4.56 2.71
C PHE A 114 3.23 3.94 1.60
N GLY A 115 3.35 2.63 1.42
CA GLY A 115 2.48 1.90 0.52
C GLY A 115 3.19 0.86 -0.35
N PRO A 116 2.48 -0.20 -0.78
CA PRO A 116 1.08 -0.53 -0.41
C PRO A 116 0.91 -0.81 1.09
N ILE A 117 -0.30 -0.58 1.59
CA ILE A 117 -0.76 -0.94 2.94
C ILE A 117 -2.10 -1.64 2.78
N ILE A 118 -2.19 -2.86 3.29
CA ILE A 118 -3.43 -3.63 3.42
C ILE A 118 -3.65 -3.89 4.91
N ALA A 119 -4.83 -3.58 5.41
CA ALA A 119 -5.18 -3.76 6.81
C ALA A 119 -6.69 -3.95 6.95
N PRO A 120 -7.17 -4.70 7.96
CA PRO A 120 -8.60 -4.96 8.15
C PRO A 120 -9.33 -3.78 8.79
N SER A 121 -8.60 -2.77 9.30
CA SER A 121 -9.18 -1.57 9.90
C SER A 121 -8.21 -0.39 9.81
N SER A 122 -8.75 0.82 9.97
CA SER A 122 -7.94 2.05 10.05
C SER A 122 -7.00 2.05 11.26
N ASP A 123 -7.36 1.39 12.36
CA ASP A 123 -6.51 1.29 13.55
C ASP A 123 -5.26 0.43 13.27
N VAL A 124 -5.43 -0.71 12.59
CA VAL A 124 -4.30 -1.56 12.18
C VAL A 124 -3.43 -0.83 11.15
N ALA A 125 -4.05 -0.16 10.17
CA ALA A 125 -3.32 0.65 9.19
C ALA A 125 -2.49 1.76 9.86
N ALA A 126 -3.07 2.51 10.80
CA ALA A 126 -2.40 3.58 11.52
C ALA A 126 -1.21 3.08 12.35
N GLN A 127 -1.31 1.88 12.93
CA GLN A 127 -0.22 1.25 13.68
C GLN A 127 0.89 0.72 12.77
N ILE A 128 0.55 0.14 11.61
CA ILE A 128 1.53 -0.20 10.57
C ILE A 128 2.29 1.07 10.14
N ILE A 129 1.58 2.16 9.82
CA ILE A 129 2.21 3.44 9.46
C ILE A 129 3.07 3.97 10.60
N THR A 130 2.59 3.90 11.85
CA THR A 130 3.35 4.32 13.03
C THR A 130 4.65 3.53 13.17
N ARG A 131 4.62 2.22 12.94
CA ARG A 131 5.81 1.36 12.97
C ARG A 131 6.78 1.65 11.84
N LEU A 132 6.28 1.97 10.65
CA LEU A 132 7.08 2.35 9.47
C LEU A 132 7.71 3.74 9.60
N ALA A 133 7.02 4.66 10.28
CA ALA A 133 7.50 6.02 10.53
C ALA A 133 8.49 6.10 11.71
N ALA A 134 8.54 5.08 12.56
CA ALA A 134 9.33 5.08 13.79
C ALA A 134 10.82 5.35 13.50
N GLY A 135 11.37 6.36 14.18
CA GLY A 135 12.78 6.75 14.05
C GLY A 135 13.15 7.41 12.72
N LYS A 136 12.19 7.65 11.81
CA LYS A 136 12.43 8.33 10.52
C LYS A 136 12.20 9.83 10.66
N GLN A 137 12.93 10.61 9.86
CA GLN A 137 12.86 12.07 9.84
C GLN A 137 12.58 12.57 8.43
N GLY A 138 12.03 13.77 8.32
CA GLY A 138 11.77 14.44 7.05
C GLY A 138 10.38 14.17 6.47
N PRO A 139 10.14 14.65 5.22
CA PRO A 139 8.83 14.56 4.60
C PRO A 139 8.35 13.12 4.42
N MET A 140 7.10 12.87 4.76
CA MET A 140 6.42 11.58 4.59
C MET A 140 5.19 11.75 3.71
N ARG A 141 4.80 10.68 3.00
CA ARG A 141 3.67 10.68 2.08
C ARG A 141 2.92 9.35 2.09
N ILE A 142 1.61 9.41 1.95
CA ILE A 142 0.76 8.27 1.61
C ILE A 142 -0.26 8.68 0.54
N ASP A 143 -0.62 7.75 -0.33
CA ASP A 143 -1.72 7.90 -1.29
C ASP A 143 -2.84 6.92 -0.88
N ILE A 144 -4.07 7.42 -0.72
CA ILE A 144 -5.26 6.66 -0.27
C ILE A 144 -6.36 6.77 -1.32
#